data_AF-A0AAD4XVC1-F1
#
_entry.id   AF-A0AAD4XVC1-F1
#
_cell.length_a   1.000
_cell.length_b   1.000
_cell.length_c   1.000
_cell.angle_alpha   90.00
_cell.angle_beta   90.00
_cell.angle_gamma   90.00
#
_symmetry.space_group_name_H-M   'P 1'
#
loop_
_entity.id
_entity.type
_entity.pdbx_description
1 polymer ?
#
loop_
_entity_poly.entity_id
_entity_poly.type
_entity_poly.pdbx_seq_one_letter_code
_entity_poly.pdbx_strand_id
1 'polypeptide(L)'
;MLLRRICEENEELKKTIDTQTVNMRDADRMKRELRAVERDIEEDEEAKSMWEEKSWDLDLKISHTFKELVNLSIECNQAIRRLKLENKFQYVQNPKGFTTVDVLGIDYKTLKFTLNALIDDIKKNSVAKLEEQISLQQQWTENAMKLETKRILLAELQSKIGMLESQLRMMKKEKEEFTMKGNIDGKRMIEDFERETRDVEIMEKEAEKYIKKLSNLKLEETIKQQEEEIQACARKLLTLVDSVSKYKQSMGSIISEIKTGLSETAEAVETSFRGSLPANFDASSDLACPLALGVKPNY
;
A
#
# COMPACT_ATOMS: atom_id res chain seq x y z
N MET A 1 95.20 137.99 60.15
CA MET A 1 93.76 137.91 60.48
C MET A 1 93.08 136.67 59.89
N LEU A 2 93.33 136.29 58.62
CA LEU A 2 92.74 135.08 57.99
C LEU A 2 93.04 133.75 58.71
N LEU A 3 94.28 133.53 59.15
CA LEU A 3 94.68 132.29 59.86
C LEU A 3 93.94 132.09 61.20
N ARG A 4 93.57 133.16 61.91
CA ARG A 4 92.88 133.05 63.21
C ARG A 4 91.41 132.66 63.04
N ARG A 5 90.75 133.23 62.03
CA ARG A 5 89.36 132.92 61.68
C ARG A 5 89.20 131.49 61.16
N ILE A 6 90.14 131.02 60.33
CA ILE A 6 90.18 129.62 59.88
C ILE A 6 90.41 128.66 61.06
N CYS A 7 91.26 129.02 62.02
CA CYS A 7 91.45 128.21 63.23
C CYS A 7 90.19 128.17 64.12
N GLU A 8 89.48 129.29 64.27
CA GLU A 8 88.23 129.36 65.05
C GLU A 8 87.09 128.59 64.37
N GLU A 9 86.88 128.77 63.06
CA GLU A 9 85.90 128.01 62.27
C GLU A 9 86.23 126.51 62.26
N ASN A 10 87.51 126.13 62.20
CA ASN A 10 87.92 124.74 62.31
C ASN A 10 87.68 124.15 63.71
N GLU A 11 87.87 124.92 64.78
CA GLU A 11 87.54 124.47 66.14
C GLU A 11 86.02 124.37 66.36
N GLU A 12 85.24 125.27 65.77
CA GLU A 12 83.78 125.23 65.85
C GLU A 12 83.20 124.08 65.02
N LEU A 13 83.74 123.81 63.82
CA LEU A 13 83.44 122.63 63.03
C LEU A 13 83.84 121.34 63.74
N LYS A 14 85.01 121.32 64.41
CA LYS A 14 85.46 120.17 65.20
C LYS A 14 84.53 119.88 66.38
N LYS A 15 84.10 120.91 67.11
CA LYS A 15 83.07 120.77 68.16
C LYS A 15 81.72 120.31 67.62
N THR A 16 81.35 120.76 66.42
CA THR A 16 80.10 120.33 65.77
C THR A 16 80.19 118.88 65.32
N ILE A 17 81.34 118.44 64.81
CA ILE A 17 81.61 117.04 64.44
C ILE A 17 81.65 116.15 65.69
N ASP A 18 82.30 116.57 66.77
CA ASP A 18 82.37 115.84 68.05
C ASP A 18 81.00 115.78 68.77
N THR A 19 80.05 116.65 68.42
CA THR A 19 78.65 116.58 68.89
C THR A 19 77.75 115.82 67.93
N GLN A 20 78.13 115.70 66.65
CA GLN A 20 77.46 114.89 65.63
C GLN A 20 77.99 113.45 65.54
N THR A 21 79.02 113.07 66.30
CA THR A 21 79.46 111.67 66.40
C THR A 21 78.28 110.80 66.84
N VAL A 22 77.87 109.90 65.95
CA VAL A 22 76.77 108.96 66.17
C VAL A 22 76.93 108.31 67.53
N ASN A 23 75.94 108.54 68.41
CA ASN A 23 75.91 107.95 69.74
C ASN A 23 76.04 106.42 69.60
N MET A 24 77.15 105.84 70.09
CA MET A 24 77.42 104.41 69.96
C MET A 24 76.27 103.54 70.47
N ARG A 25 75.51 103.99 71.48
CA ARG A 25 74.32 103.26 71.96
C ARG A 25 73.20 103.18 70.94
N ASP A 26 72.98 104.24 70.17
CA ASP A 26 71.94 104.27 69.14
C ASP A 26 72.34 103.41 67.93
N ALA A 27 73.63 103.43 67.57
CA ALA A 27 74.19 102.51 66.57
C ALA A 27 74.07 101.03 67.01
N ASP A 28 74.36 100.72 68.27
CA ASP A 28 74.22 99.36 68.82
C ASP A 28 72.75 98.92 68.95
N ARG A 29 71.84 99.86 69.25
CA ARG A 29 70.39 99.60 69.25
C ARG A 29 69.91 99.29 67.84
N MET A 30 70.23 100.15 66.88
CA MET A 30 69.86 99.97 65.47
C MET A 30 70.43 98.66 64.93
N LYS A 31 71.68 98.30 65.28
CA LYS A 31 72.27 97.01 64.92
C LYS A 31 71.52 95.81 65.52
N ARG A 32 70.99 95.91 66.74
CA ARG A 32 70.17 94.84 67.35
C ARG A 32 68.79 94.72 66.73
N GLU A 33 68.14 95.85 66.44
CA GLU A 33 66.82 95.87 65.77
C GLU A 33 66.94 95.37 64.34
N LEU A 34 67.98 95.80 63.61
CA LEU A 34 68.25 95.32 62.26
C LEU A 34 68.52 93.82 62.25
N ARG A 35 69.29 93.29 63.21
CA ARG A 35 69.46 91.83 63.40
C ARG A 35 68.18 91.09 63.78
N ALA A 36 67.25 91.73 64.49
CA ALA A 36 65.96 91.12 64.81
C ALA A 36 65.10 91.01 63.55
N VAL A 37 65.02 92.09 62.76
CA VAL A 37 64.34 92.12 61.47
C VAL A 37 64.96 91.14 60.48
N GLU A 38 66.29 91.02 60.42
CA GLU A 38 66.97 90.02 59.59
C GLU A 38 66.54 88.60 59.94
N ARG A 39 66.39 88.27 61.24
CA ARG A 39 65.90 86.95 61.66
C ARG A 39 64.42 86.74 61.37
N ASP A 40 63.57 87.73 61.61
CA ASP A 40 62.14 87.63 61.31
C ASP A 40 61.91 87.43 59.79
N ILE A 41 62.71 88.11 58.94
CA ILE A 41 62.71 87.90 57.49
C ILE A 41 63.13 86.47 57.14
N GLU A 42 64.20 85.96 57.76
CA GLU A 42 64.68 84.60 57.53
C GLU A 42 63.62 83.54 57.92
N GLU A 43 62.96 83.71 59.08
CA GLU A 43 61.87 82.84 59.54
C GLU A 43 60.65 82.89 58.61
N ASP A 44 60.25 84.08 58.14
CA ASP A 44 59.15 84.25 57.18
C ASP A 44 59.48 83.66 55.79
N GLU A 45 60.73 83.79 55.33
CA GLU A 45 61.20 83.20 54.08
C GLU A 45 61.23 81.66 54.16
N GLU A 46 61.68 81.09 55.29
CA GLU A 46 61.64 79.65 55.52
C GLU A 46 60.19 79.13 55.56
N ALA A 47 59.29 79.81 56.26
CA ALA A 47 57.87 79.47 56.31
C ALA A 47 57.22 79.54 54.92
N LYS A 48 57.52 80.58 54.14
CA LYS A 48 57.06 80.73 52.76
C LYS A 48 57.57 79.58 51.88
N SER A 49 58.86 79.25 51.96
CA SER A 49 59.45 78.14 51.20
C SER A 49 58.76 76.81 51.53
N MET A 50 58.46 76.55 52.80
CA MET A 50 57.71 75.35 53.20
C MET A 50 56.29 75.31 52.64
N TRP A 51 55.59 76.45 52.58
CA TRP A 51 54.24 76.52 52.00
C TRP A 51 54.25 76.38 50.48
N GLU A 52 55.26 76.94 49.81
CA GLU A 52 55.46 76.76 48.38
C GLU A 52 55.72 75.29 48.04
N GLU A 53 56.60 74.60 48.78
CA GLU A 53 56.85 73.16 48.59
C GLU A 53 55.57 72.33 48.77
N LYS A 54 54.77 72.61 49.81
CA LYS A 54 53.47 71.95 50.02
C LYS A 54 52.49 72.24 48.88
N SER A 55 52.48 73.46 48.36
CA SER A 55 51.62 73.82 47.21
C SER A 55 52.03 73.04 45.96
N TRP A 56 53.34 72.96 45.69
CA TRP A 56 53.88 72.18 44.57
C TRP A 56 53.53 70.69 44.69
N ASP A 57 53.68 70.10 45.87
CA ASP A 57 53.31 68.71 46.14
C ASP A 57 51.81 68.43 45.91
N LEU A 58 50.96 69.38 46.33
CA LEU A 58 49.52 69.30 46.10
C LEU A 58 49.18 69.41 44.61
N ASP A 59 49.77 70.36 43.90
CA ASP A 59 49.56 70.55 42.46
C ASP A 59 50.02 69.33 41.66
N LEU A 60 51.13 68.69 42.05
CA LEU A 60 51.59 67.44 41.47
C LEU A 60 50.58 66.29 41.69
N LYS A 61 50.07 66.14 42.92
CA LYS A 61 49.05 65.11 43.23
C LYS A 61 47.74 65.35 42.50
N ILE A 62 47.28 66.60 42.40
CA ILE A 62 46.08 66.98 41.65
C ILE A 62 46.28 66.67 40.16
N SER A 63 47.43 67.03 39.60
CA SER A 63 47.74 66.77 38.19
C SER A 63 47.77 65.27 37.87
N HIS A 64 48.35 64.46 38.77
CA HIS A 64 48.37 63.01 38.63
C HIS A 64 46.97 62.41 38.67
N THR A 65 46.20 62.73 39.71
CA THR A 65 44.84 62.20 39.89
C THR A 65 43.88 62.67 38.79
N PHE A 66 44.04 63.89 38.27
CA PHE A 66 43.28 64.36 37.12
C PHE A 66 43.61 63.56 35.86
N LYS A 67 44.90 63.24 35.62
CA LYS A 67 45.30 62.40 34.47
C LYS A 67 44.72 60.99 34.57
N GLU A 68 44.70 60.39 35.76
CA GLU A 68 44.04 59.10 35.99
C GLU A 68 42.53 59.19 35.72
N LEU A 69 41.90 60.28 36.19
CA LEU A 69 40.50 60.54 35.93
C LEU A 69 40.23 60.62 34.42
N VAL A 70 41.04 61.34 33.63
CA VAL A 70 40.95 61.42 32.16
C VAL A 70 40.94 60.03 31.53
N ASN A 71 41.87 59.18 31.94
CA ASN A 71 41.99 57.83 31.42
C ASN A 71 40.74 56.98 31.73
N LEU A 72 40.28 57.00 32.99
CA LEU A 72 39.07 56.28 33.40
C LEU A 72 37.82 56.77 32.64
N SER A 73 37.69 58.06 32.42
CA SER A 73 36.60 58.65 31.63
C SER A 73 36.59 58.15 30.18
N ILE A 74 37.78 58.01 29.57
CA ILE A 74 37.90 57.44 28.22
C ILE A 74 37.41 55.99 28.21
N GLU A 75 37.84 55.18 29.18
CA GLU A 75 37.41 53.78 29.31
C GLU A 75 35.89 53.66 29.53
N CYS A 76 35.32 54.48 30.43
CA CYS A 76 33.88 54.53 30.66
C CYS A 76 33.11 54.91 29.39
N ASN A 77 33.56 55.94 28.66
CA ASN A 77 32.92 56.35 27.41
C ASN A 77 32.96 55.26 26.34
N GLN A 78 34.05 54.48 26.26
CA GLN A 78 34.11 53.31 25.37
C GLN A 78 33.11 52.23 25.79
N ALA A 79 32.98 51.95 27.08
CA ALA A 79 32.02 50.98 27.60
C ALA A 79 30.56 51.41 27.31
N ILE A 80 30.23 52.69 27.54
CA ILE A 80 28.91 53.27 27.24
C ILE A 80 28.56 53.09 25.75
N ARG A 81 29.51 53.34 24.84
CA ARG A 81 29.29 53.13 23.39
C ARG A 81 29.04 51.66 23.05
N ARG A 82 29.77 50.72 23.67
CA ARG A 82 29.54 49.28 23.48
C ARG A 82 28.15 48.85 23.96
N LEU A 83 27.69 49.45 25.06
CA LEU A 83 26.34 49.24 25.60
C LEU A 83 25.25 49.95 24.79
N LYS A 84 25.62 50.76 23.78
CA LYS A 84 24.70 51.55 22.94
C LYS A 84 23.72 52.39 23.77
N LEU A 85 24.16 52.85 24.94
CA LEU A 85 23.41 53.84 25.71
C LEU A 85 23.32 55.11 24.88
N GLU A 86 22.20 55.83 24.99
CA GLU A 86 22.00 57.07 24.24
C GLU A 86 23.20 58.01 24.42
N ASN A 87 23.57 58.74 23.37
CA ASN A 87 24.72 59.67 23.33
C ASN A 87 24.66 60.79 24.40
N LYS A 88 23.62 60.82 25.23
CA LYS A 88 23.38 61.71 26.35
C LYS A 88 24.36 61.46 27.51
N PHE A 89 24.90 60.25 27.61
CA PHE A 89 25.85 59.86 28.66
C PHE A 89 27.27 59.88 28.12
N GLN A 90 27.98 60.99 28.30
CA GLN A 90 29.38 61.08 27.93
C GLN A 90 30.15 61.87 28.98
N TYR A 91 31.15 61.23 29.58
CA TYR A 91 32.06 61.93 30.47
C TYR A 91 32.86 62.97 29.67
N VAL A 92 32.80 64.22 30.12
CA VAL A 92 33.52 65.37 29.57
C VAL A 92 34.20 66.08 30.72
N GLN A 93 35.54 66.08 30.73
CA GLN A 93 36.27 66.59 31.88
C GLN A 93 36.46 68.09 31.85
N ASN A 94 36.08 68.74 32.95
CA ASN A 94 36.33 70.16 33.17
C ASN A 94 37.30 70.34 34.35
N PRO A 95 38.57 70.70 34.11
CA PRO A 95 39.54 70.92 35.18
C PRO A 95 39.19 72.14 36.05
N LYS A 96 38.27 73.01 35.62
CA LYS A 96 37.79 74.18 36.38
C LYS A 96 36.48 73.93 37.12
N GLY A 97 35.99 72.69 37.13
CA GLY A 97 34.75 72.33 37.81
C GLY A 97 34.89 72.36 39.33
N PHE A 98 33.85 72.81 40.02
CA PHE A 98 33.79 72.82 41.49
C PHE A 98 32.87 71.73 42.04
N THR A 99 31.97 71.17 41.22
CA THR A 99 31.14 70.03 41.58
C THR A 99 31.48 68.80 40.76
N THR A 100 31.09 67.62 41.25
CA THR A 100 31.33 66.35 40.54
C THR A 100 30.67 66.31 39.15
N VAL A 101 29.47 66.89 39.01
CA VAL A 101 28.80 67.02 37.70
C VAL A 101 29.55 68.00 36.80
N ASP A 102 30.05 69.11 37.34
CA ASP A 102 30.84 70.06 36.55
C ASP A 102 32.14 69.44 36.06
N VAL A 103 32.83 68.68 36.91
CA VAL A 103 34.10 68.03 36.59
C VAL A 103 33.92 66.86 35.63
N LEU A 104 32.83 66.07 35.75
CA LEU A 104 32.62 64.84 34.97
C LEU A 104 31.70 65.03 33.75
N GLY A 105 30.92 66.11 33.70
CA GLY A 105 29.94 66.40 32.66
C GLY A 105 28.65 65.57 32.74
N ILE A 106 28.56 64.58 33.64
CA ILE A 106 27.38 63.72 33.80
C ILE A 106 27.04 63.49 35.27
N ASP A 107 25.75 63.26 35.54
CA ASP A 107 25.29 62.79 36.84
C ASP A 107 25.32 61.26 36.92
N TYR A 108 26.11 60.74 37.86
CA TYR A 108 26.23 59.31 38.14
C TYR A 108 24.89 58.66 38.49
N LYS A 109 23.98 59.36 39.19
CA LYS A 109 22.69 58.78 39.58
C LYS A 109 21.83 58.47 38.36
N THR A 110 21.79 59.39 37.41
CA THR A 110 21.07 59.23 36.14
C THR A 110 21.65 58.10 35.29
N LEU A 111 22.98 58.02 35.20
CA LEU A 111 23.65 56.90 34.49
C LEU A 111 23.35 55.55 35.16
N LYS A 112 23.45 55.48 36.50
CA LYS A 112 23.16 54.27 37.28
C LYS A 112 21.72 53.79 37.07
N PHE A 113 20.75 54.70 37.09
CA PHE A 113 19.35 54.37 36.85
C PHE A 113 19.15 53.77 35.45
N THR A 114 19.75 54.40 34.42
CA THR A 114 19.67 53.94 33.03
C THR A 114 20.31 52.55 32.85
N LEU A 115 21.45 52.31 33.48
CA LEU A 115 22.12 51.01 33.47
C LEU A 115 21.28 49.92 34.13
N ASN A 116 20.65 50.20 35.27
CA ASN A 116 19.77 49.24 35.93
C ASN A 116 18.56 48.89 35.07
N ALA A 117 17.93 49.89 34.44
CA ALA A 117 16.83 49.66 33.51
C ALA A 117 17.25 48.77 32.32
N LEU A 118 18.42 49.02 31.73
CA LEU A 118 18.98 48.18 30.67
C LEU A 118 19.20 46.73 31.15
N ILE A 119 19.73 46.54 32.35
CA ILE A 119 19.94 45.20 32.94
C ILE A 119 18.61 44.45 33.08
N ASP A 120 17.58 45.12 33.58
CA ASP A 120 16.27 44.51 33.78
C ASP A 120 15.58 44.18 32.45
N ASP A 121 15.68 45.06 31.45
CA ASP A 121 15.18 44.79 30.10
C ASP A 121 15.91 43.61 29.43
N ILE A 122 17.24 43.53 29.58
CA ILE A 122 18.02 42.38 29.08
C ILE A 122 17.57 41.09 29.75
N LYS A 123 17.41 41.09 31.08
CA LYS A 123 16.94 39.91 31.83
C LYS A 123 15.56 39.50 31.35
N LYS A 124 14.61 40.44 31.27
CA LYS A 124 13.24 40.18 30.82
C LYS A 124 13.23 39.59 29.40
N ASN A 125 13.97 40.18 28.47
CA ASN A 125 14.07 39.68 27.10
C ASN A 125 14.74 38.30 27.04
N SER A 126 15.78 38.05 27.85
CA SER A 126 16.41 36.73 27.91
C SER A 126 15.49 35.66 28.47
N VAL A 127 14.69 35.97 29.49
CA VAL A 127 13.70 35.05 30.07
C VAL A 127 12.61 34.74 29.04
N ALA A 128 12.06 35.77 28.38
CA ALA A 128 11.05 35.57 27.34
C ALA A 128 11.55 34.69 26.19
N LYS A 129 12.80 34.88 25.73
CA LYS A 129 13.41 34.02 24.71
C LYS A 129 13.62 32.59 25.18
N LEU A 130 14.00 32.39 26.44
CA LEU A 130 14.14 31.06 27.02
C LEU A 130 12.78 30.35 27.13
N GLU A 131 11.73 31.06 27.54
CA GLU A 131 10.37 30.53 27.60
C GLU A 131 9.86 30.13 26.21
N GLU A 132 10.10 30.97 25.19
CA GLU A 132 9.79 30.64 23.79
C GLU A 132 10.55 29.39 23.32
N GLN A 133 11.85 29.29 23.62
CA GLN A 133 12.67 28.13 23.27
C GLN A 133 12.17 26.85 23.96
N ILE A 134 11.78 26.93 25.23
CA ILE A 134 11.19 25.81 25.98
C ILE A 134 9.87 25.37 25.33
N SER A 135 9.01 26.32 24.96
CA SER A 135 7.73 26.04 24.30
C SER A 135 7.94 25.34 22.95
N LEU A 136 8.88 25.84 22.13
CA LEU A 136 9.24 25.22 20.86
C LEU A 136 9.83 23.82 21.06
N GLN A 137 10.66 23.62 22.08
CA GLN A 137 11.21 22.31 22.40
C GLN A 137 10.12 21.32 22.81
N GLN A 138 9.15 21.73 23.63
CA GLN A 138 7.99 20.91 23.99
C GLN A 138 7.14 20.55 22.78
N GLN A 139 6.89 21.51 21.89
CA GLN A 139 6.15 21.27 20.65
C GLN A 139 6.89 20.28 19.74
N TRP A 140 8.21 20.41 19.66
CA TRP A 140 9.05 19.51 18.87
C TRP A 140 9.02 18.07 19.40
N THR A 141 9.12 17.87 20.72
CA THR A 141 9.04 16.54 21.32
C THR A 141 7.67 15.90 21.15
N GLU A 142 6.58 16.67 21.28
CA GLU A 142 5.23 16.18 21.02
C GLU A 142 5.05 15.74 19.56
N ASN A 143 5.54 16.54 18.61
CA ASN A 143 5.50 16.22 17.19
C ASN A 143 6.35 14.97 16.87
N ALA A 144 7.51 14.81 17.50
CA ALA A 144 8.33 13.61 17.35
C ALA A 144 7.59 12.34 17.82
N MET A 145 6.90 12.40 18.97
CA MET A 145 6.06 11.28 19.45
C MET A 145 4.91 10.97 18.49
N LYS A 146 4.23 11.99 17.96
CA LYS A 146 3.17 11.82 16.94
C LYS A 146 3.71 11.21 15.64
N LEU A 147 4.93 11.53 15.25
CA LEU A 147 5.58 10.96 14.07
C LEU A 147 5.91 9.48 14.30
N GLU A 148 6.47 9.14 15.46
CA GLU A 148 6.84 7.78 15.80
C GLU A 148 5.62 6.84 15.89
N THR A 149 4.53 7.31 16.50
CA THR A 149 3.25 6.56 16.53
C THR A 149 2.70 6.30 15.13
N LYS A 150 2.73 7.29 14.23
CA LYS A 150 2.35 7.10 12.81
C LYS A 150 3.29 6.13 12.09
N ARG A 151 4.59 6.17 12.38
CA ARG A 151 5.59 5.26 11.80
C ARG A 151 5.29 3.80 12.17
N ILE A 152 4.96 3.54 13.43
CA ILE A 152 4.57 2.21 13.92
C ILE A 152 3.30 1.73 13.21
N LEU A 153 2.26 2.57 13.14
CA LEU A 153 1.00 2.23 12.45
C LEU A 153 1.22 1.93 10.96
N LEU A 154 2.08 2.69 10.29
CA LEU A 154 2.43 2.44 8.88
C LEU A 154 3.10 1.08 8.71
N ALA A 155 4.01 0.70 9.62
CA ALA A 155 4.67 -0.61 9.59
C ALA A 155 3.66 -1.76 9.78
N GLU A 156 2.68 -1.60 10.68
CA GLU A 156 1.59 -2.56 10.88
C GLU A 156 0.72 -2.72 9.62
N LEU A 157 0.31 -1.60 9.01
CA LEU A 157 -0.48 -1.62 7.77
C LEU A 157 0.30 -2.26 6.61
N GLN A 158 1.59 -1.96 6.49
CA GLN A 158 2.44 -2.54 5.46
C GLN A 158 2.59 -4.06 5.64
N SER A 159 2.71 -4.54 6.89
CA SER A 159 2.68 -5.98 7.20
C SER A 159 1.34 -6.61 6.79
N LYS A 160 0.22 -5.97 7.11
CA LYS A 160 -1.12 -6.45 6.73
C LYS A 160 -1.31 -6.51 5.21
N ILE A 161 -0.81 -5.52 4.47
CA ILE A 161 -0.82 -5.52 2.99
C ILE A 161 -0.04 -6.74 2.48
N GLY A 162 1.19 -6.96 2.96
CA GLY A 162 2.00 -8.11 2.53
C GLY A 162 1.32 -9.46 2.79
N MET A 163 0.63 -9.60 3.93
CA MET A 163 -0.17 -10.79 4.24
C MET A 163 -1.32 -10.98 3.24
N LEU A 164 -2.11 -9.94 2.98
CA LEU A 164 -3.25 -9.99 2.05
C LEU A 164 -2.80 -10.28 0.61
N GLU A 165 -1.69 -9.69 0.18
CA GLU A 165 -1.10 -9.98 -1.13
C GLU A 165 -0.67 -11.45 -1.25
N SER A 166 -0.12 -12.02 -0.18
CA SER A 166 0.24 -13.45 -0.14
C SER A 166 -0.99 -14.35 -0.25
N GLN A 167 -2.05 -14.04 0.51
CA GLN A 167 -3.34 -14.75 0.43
C GLN A 167 -3.94 -14.65 -0.97
N LEU A 168 -3.91 -13.47 -1.59
CA LEU A 168 -4.41 -13.27 -2.95
C LEU A 168 -3.62 -14.11 -3.97
N ARG A 169 -2.29 -14.15 -3.85
CA ARG A 169 -1.45 -15.02 -4.71
C ARG A 169 -1.81 -16.49 -4.57
N MET A 170 -2.04 -16.97 -3.35
CA MET A 170 -2.46 -18.34 -3.08
C MET A 170 -3.82 -18.66 -3.71
N MET A 171 -4.84 -17.85 -3.44
CA MET A 171 -6.18 -18.05 -4.02
C MET A 171 -6.18 -18.00 -5.55
N LYS A 172 -5.36 -17.13 -6.14
CA LYS A 172 -5.20 -17.07 -7.59
C LYS A 172 -4.64 -18.38 -8.14
N LYS A 173 -3.61 -18.93 -7.51
CA LYS A 173 -3.01 -20.22 -7.88
C LYS A 173 -4.02 -21.37 -7.73
N GLU A 174 -4.73 -21.44 -6.62
CA GLU A 174 -5.77 -22.46 -6.38
C GLU A 174 -6.89 -22.39 -7.44
N LYS A 175 -7.31 -21.18 -7.81
CA LYS A 175 -8.30 -20.97 -8.88
C LYS A 175 -7.79 -21.48 -10.23
N GLU A 176 -6.54 -21.18 -10.57
CA GLU A 176 -5.91 -21.66 -11.82
C GLU A 176 -5.83 -23.19 -11.83
N GLU A 177 -5.39 -23.82 -10.73
CA GLU A 177 -5.35 -25.27 -10.57
C GLU A 177 -6.73 -25.92 -10.68
N PHE A 178 -7.75 -25.34 -10.04
CA PHE A 178 -9.13 -25.81 -10.13
C PHE A 178 -9.67 -25.75 -11.57
N THR A 179 -9.38 -24.65 -12.28
CA THR A 179 -9.77 -24.47 -13.69
C THR A 179 -9.10 -25.52 -14.58
N MET A 180 -7.79 -25.76 -14.39
CA MET A 180 -7.07 -26.79 -15.12
C MET A 180 -7.64 -28.18 -14.86
N LYS A 181 -7.91 -28.51 -13.60
CA LYS A 181 -8.50 -29.79 -13.22
C LYS A 181 -9.89 -29.98 -13.84
N GLY A 182 -10.76 -28.98 -13.75
CA GLY A 182 -12.09 -29.03 -14.35
C GLY A 182 -12.04 -29.26 -15.87
N ASN A 183 -11.10 -28.62 -16.57
CA ASN A 183 -10.89 -28.85 -18.01
C ASN A 183 -10.42 -30.28 -18.31
N ILE A 184 -9.51 -30.84 -17.49
CA ILE A 184 -9.01 -32.22 -17.66
C ILE A 184 -10.14 -33.23 -17.39
N ASP A 185 -10.86 -33.06 -16.28
CA ASP A 185 -11.95 -33.95 -15.90
C ASP A 185 -13.09 -33.90 -16.92
N GLY A 186 -13.43 -32.71 -17.44
CA GLY A 186 -14.41 -32.56 -18.52
C GLY A 186 -14.01 -33.27 -19.82
N LYS A 187 -12.73 -33.14 -20.24
CA LYS A 187 -12.23 -33.89 -21.41
C LYS A 187 -12.31 -35.40 -21.22
N ARG A 188 -11.90 -35.88 -20.05
CA ARG A 188 -11.98 -37.31 -19.69
C ARG A 188 -13.42 -37.82 -19.76
N MET A 189 -14.38 -37.08 -19.20
CA MET A 189 -15.80 -37.46 -19.25
C MET A 189 -16.32 -37.57 -20.69
N ILE A 190 -15.92 -36.66 -21.59
CA ILE A 190 -16.29 -36.73 -23.01
C ILE A 190 -15.69 -37.98 -23.65
N GLU A 191 -14.40 -38.24 -23.45
CA GLU A 191 -13.71 -39.42 -23.98
C GLU A 191 -14.34 -40.73 -23.48
N ASP A 192 -14.74 -40.78 -22.19
CA ASP A 192 -15.43 -41.92 -21.58
C ASP A 192 -16.84 -42.08 -22.15
N PHE A 193 -17.60 -41.00 -22.32
CA PHE A 193 -18.94 -41.03 -22.93
C PHE A 193 -18.91 -41.48 -24.40
N GLU A 194 -17.94 -41.00 -25.18
CA GLU A 194 -17.73 -41.44 -26.56
C GLU A 194 -17.36 -42.92 -26.64
N ARG A 195 -16.59 -43.42 -25.66
CA ARG A 195 -16.28 -44.85 -25.55
C ARG A 195 -17.52 -45.68 -25.27
N GLU A 196 -18.27 -45.30 -24.24
CA GLU A 196 -19.49 -46.01 -23.85
C GLU A 196 -20.53 -45.98 -24.99
N THR A 197 -20.68 -44.85 -25.69
CA THR A 197 -21.58 -44.74 -26.85
C THR A 197 -21.18 -45.74 -27.94
N ARG A 198 -19.89 -45.83 -28.27
CA ARG A 198 -19.38 -46.82 -29.23
C ARG A 198 -19.64 -48.26 -28.77
N ASP A 199 -19.46 -48.56 -27.48
CA ASP A 199 -19.68 -49.90 -26.93
C ASP A 199 -21.17 -50.29 -26.98
N VAL A 200 -22.07 -49.35 -26.67
CA VAL A 200 -23.52 -49.53 -26.80
C VAL A 200 -23.93 -49.74 -28.26
N GLU A 201 -23.39 -48.96 -29.21
CA GLU A 201 -23.66 -49.14 -30.65
C GLU A 201 -23.22 -50.53 -31.15
N ILE A 202 -22.09 -51.05 -30.65
CA ILE A 202 -21.62 -52.41 -30.97
C ILE A 202 -22.60 -53.44 -30.41
N MET A 203 -22.99 -53.30 -29.13
CA MET A 203 -23.93 -54.19 -28.47
C MET A 203 -25.31 -54.21 -29.16
N GLU A 204 -25.79 -53.04 -29.58
CA GLU A 204 -27.05 -52.91 -30.34
C GLU A 204 -26.98 -53.70 -31.66
N LYS A 205 -25.91 -53.52 -32.45
CA LYS A 205 -25.70 -54.28 -33.70
C LYS A 205 -25.60 -55.79 -33.46
N GLU A 206 -24.96 -56.21 -32.38
CA GLU A 206 -24.87 -57.63 -32.00
C GLU A 206 -26.23 -58.20 -31.61
N ALA A 207 -27.03 -57.45 -30.84
CA ALA A 207 -28.38 -57.82 -30.46
C ALA A 207 -29.31 -57.91 -31.68
N GLU A 208 -29.28 -56.94 -32.61
CA GLU A 208 -30.01 -56.97 -33.87
C GLU A 208 -29.65 -58.22 -34.70
N LYS A 209 -28.36 -58.53 -34.81
CA LYS A 209 -27.88 -59.72 -35.51
C LYS A 209 -28.38 -61.00 -34.86
N TYR A 210 -28.39 -61.06 -33.53
CA TYR A 210 -28.92 -62.20 -32.78
C TYR A 210 -30.43 -62.39 -33.01
N ILE A 211 -31.21 -61.31 -32.92
CA ILE A 211 -32.66 -61.33 -33.18
C ILE A 211 -32.95 -61.80 -34.60
N LYS A 212 -32.25 -61.26 -35.61
CA LYS A 212 -32.39 -61.67 -37.01
C LYS A 212 -32.06 -63.15 -37.22
N LYS A 213 -31.03 -63.66 -36.55
CA LYS A 213 -30.68 -65.08 -36.62
C LYS A 213 -31.78 -65.95 -36.01
N LEU A 214 -32.31 -65.56 -34.84
CA LEU A 214 -33.39 -66.27 -34.17
C LEU A 214 -34.69 -66.28 -35.00
N SER A 215 -35.06 -65.13 -35.60
CA SER A 215 -36.24 -65.04 -36.46
C SER A 215 -36.11 -65.90 -37.71
N ASN A 216 -34.93 -65.93 -38.34
CA ASN A 216 -34.68 -66.77 -39.51
C ASN A 216 -34.76 -68.26 -39.17
N LEU A 217 -34.17 -68.69 -38.05
CA LEU A 217 -34.26 -70.08 -37.58
C LEU A 217 -35.72 -70.49 -37.33
N LYS A 218 -36.51 -69.63 -36.68
CA LYS A 218 -37.93 -69.90 -36.43
C LYS A 218 -38.75 -69.99 -37.72
N LEU A 219 -38.44 -69.15 -38.71
CA LEU A 219 -39.07 -69.20 -40.03
C LEU A 219 -38.75 -70.52 -40.75
N GLU A 220 -37.48 -70.94 -40.74
CA GLU A 220 -37.03 -72.18 -41.35
C GLU A 220 -37.68 -73.41 -40.70
N GLU A 221 -37.79 -73.43 -39.37
CA GLU A 221 -38.52 -74.47 -38.63
C GLU A 221 -40.00 -74.51 -39.00
N THR A 222 -40.65 -73.35 -39.11
CA THR A 222 -42.07 -73.25 -39.51
C THR A 222 -42.28 -73.74 -40.95
N ILE A 223 -41.40 -73.37 -41.88
CA ILE A 223 -41.44 -73.84 -43.28
C ILE A 223 -41.28 -75.36 -43.32
N LYS A 224 -40.32 -75.90 -42.58
CA LYS A 224 -40.08 -77.35 -42.53
C LYS A 224 -41.29 -78.10 -41.98
N GLN A 225 -41.91 -77.60 -40.91
CA GLN A 225 -43.13 -78.19 -40.36
C GLN A 225 -44.28 -78.17 -41.38
N GLN A 226 -44.49 -77.05 -42.07
CA GLN A 226 -45.51 -76.96 -43.12
C GLN A 226 -45.24 -77.91 -44.29
N GLU A 227 -43.98 -78.04 -44.73
CA GLU A 227 -43.60 -78.98 -45.79
C GLU A 227 -43.88 -80.43 -45.38
N GLU A 228 -43.56 -80.81 -44.13
CA GLU A 228 -43.87 -82.12 -43.59
C GLU A 228 -45.39 -82.39 -43.57
N GLU A 229 -46.20 -81.40 -43.19
CA GLU A 229 -47.67 -81.46 -43.23
C GLU A 229 -48.21 -81.59 -44.66
N ILE A 230 -47.69 -80.81 -45.61
CA ILE A 230 -48.05 -80.88 -47.04
C ILE A 230 -47.72 -82.26 -47.60
N GLN A 231 -46.52 -82.79 -47.33
CA GLN A 231 -46.12 -84.12 -47.79
C GLN A 231 -46.99 -85.22 -47.18
N ALA A 232 -47.33 -85.12 -45.89
CA ALA A 232 -48.26 -86.06 -45.25
C ALA A 232 -49.65 -86.01 -45.91
N CYS A 233 -50.14 -84.82 -46.24
CA CYS A 233 -51.40 -84.64 -46.97
C CYS A 233 -51.33 -85.22 -48.40
N ALA A 234 -50.24 -84.95 -49.13
CA ALA A 234 -49.99 -85.49 -50.47
C ALA A 234 -49.95 -87.03 -50.46
N ARG A 235 -49.27 -87.65 -49.47
CA ARG A 235 -49.27 -89.12 -49.29
C ARG A 235 -50.68 -89.66 -49.04
N LYS A 236 -51.48 -88.99 -48.19
CA LYS A 236 -52.89 -89.38 -47.95
C LYS A 236 -53.73 -89.30 -49.23
N LEU A 237 -53.58 -88.24 -50.01
CA LEU A 237 -54.24 -88.08 -51.31
C LEU A 237 -53.84 -89.18 -52.29
N LEU A 238 -52.54 -89.53 -52.37
CA LEU A 238 -52.06 -90.60 -53.25
C LEU A 238 -52.69 -91.96 -52.87
N THR A 239 -52.71 -92.31 -51.59
CA THR A 239 -53.35 -93.53 -51.10
C THR A 239 -54.84 -93.56 -51.44
N LEU A 240 -55.52 -92.42 -51.32
CA LEU A 240 -56.93 -92.30 -51.71
C LEU A 240 -57.10 -92.53 -53.22
N VAL A 241 -56.26 -91.89 -54.06
CA VAL A 241 -56.27 -92.09 -55.52
C VAL A 241 -56.03 -93.56 -55.87
N ASP A 242 -55.06 -94.22 -55.25
CA ASP A 242 -54.79 -95.65 -55.46
C ASP A 242 -56.00 -96.53 -55.09
N SER A 243 -56.68 -96.21 -53.98
CA SER A 243 -57.88 -96.93 -53.56
C SER A 243 -59.05 -96.74 -54.56
N VAL A 244 -59.26 -95.51 -55.05
CA VAL A 244 -60.25 -95.20 -56.09
C VAL A 244 -59.90 -95.91 -57.40
N SER A 245 -58.61 -95.97 -57.75
CA SER A 245 -58.13 -96.65 -58.96
C SER A 245 -58.34 -98.18 -58.87
N LYS A 246 -58.03 -98.80 -57.73
CA LYS A 246 -58.33 -100.22 -57.46
C LYS A 246 -59.83 -100.52 -57.51
N TYR A 247 -60.65 -99.67 -56.91
CA TYR A 247 -62.11 -99.80 -56.98
C TYR A 247 -62.60 -99.70 -58.43
N LYS A 248 -62.10 -98.72 -59.19
CA LYS A 248 -62.39 -98.58 -60.62
C LYS A 248 -61.99 -99.83 -61.42
N GLN A 249 -60.84 -100.43 -61.13
CA GLN A 249 -60.36 -101.64 -61.81
C GLN A 249 -61.20 -102.87 -61.45
N SER A 250 -61.53 -103.07 -60.17
CA SER A 250 -62.43 -104.13 -59.71
C SER A 250 -63.80 -104.00 -60.38
N MET A 251 -64.36 -102.79 -60.40
CA MET A 251 -65.62 -102.53 -61.09
C MET A 251 -65.52 -102.80 -62.60
N GLY A 252 -64.40 -102.41 -63.23
CA GLY A 252 -64.12 -102.74 -64.63
C GLY A 252 -64.06 -104.25 -64.90
N SER A 253 -63.46 -105.03 -63.98
CA SER A 253 -63.42 -106.50 -64.05
C SER A 253 -64.81 -107.11 -63.93
N ILE A 254 -65.61 -106.66 -62.95
CA ILE A 254 -67.00 -107.11 -62.76
C ILE A 254 -67.83 -106.80 -64.02
N ILE A 255 -67.67 -105.60 -64.60
CA ILE A 255 -68.35 -105.24 -65.85
C ILE A 255 -67.92 -106.18 -67.00
N SER A 256 -66.63 -106.46 -67.14
CA SER A 256 -66.15 -107.43 -68.15
C SER A 256 -66.70 -108.83 -67.90
N GLU A 257 -66.74 -109.29 -66.65
CA GLU A 257 -67.22 -110.61 -66.26
C GLU A 257 -68.73 -110.77 -66.50
N ILE A 258 -69.52 -109.75 -66.15
CA ILE A 258 -70.94 -109.64 -66.52
C ILE A 258 -71.09 -109.65 -68.04
N LYS A 259 -70.21 -108.96 -68.79
CA LYS A 259 -70.26 -108.91 -70.25
C LYS A 259 -69.93 -110.27 -70.89
N THR A 260 -68.91 -110.99 -70.41
CA THR A 260 -68.61 -112.36 -70.86
C THR A 260 -69.72 -113.32 -70.48
N GLY A 261 -70.22 -113.28 -69.23
CA GLY A 261 -71.34 -114.12 -68.82
C GLY A 261 -72.62 -113.84 -69.61
N LEU A 262 -72.87 -112.58 -69.96
CA LEU A 262 -73.98 -112.19 -70.85
C LEU A 262 -73.75 -112.72 -72.27
N SER A 263 -72.54 -112.60 -72.81
CA SER A 263 -72.17 -113.15 -74.13
C SER A 263 -72.29 -114.68 -74.16
N GLU A 264 -71.81 -115.38 -73.15
CA GLU A 264 -71.91 -116.85 -73.03
C GLU A 264 -73.35 -117.30 -72.84
N THR A 265 -74.17 -116.56 -72.07
CA THR A 265 -75.61 -116.85 -71.95
C THR A 265 -76.31 -116.61 -73.27
N ALA A 266 -75.97 -115.55 -74.00
CA ALA A 266 -76.50 -115.31 -75.34
C ALA A 266 -76.10 -116.42 -76.33
N GLU A 267 -74.86 -116.91 -76.25
CA GLU A 267 -74.35 -118.01 -77.08
C GLU A 267 -74.97 -119.38 -76.69
N ALA A 268 -75.22 -119.61 -75.40
CA ALA A 268 -75.96 -120.78 -74.89
C ALA A 268 -77.44 -120.76 -75.30
N VAL A 269 -78.06 -119.59 -75.32
CA VAL A 269 -79.41 -119.39 -75.87
C VAL A 269 -79.42 -119.60 -77.38
N GLU A 270 -78.42 -119.10 -78.11
CA GLU A 270 -78.28 -119.32 -79.55
C GLU A 270 -78.10 -120.81 -79.90
N THR A 271 -77.28 -121.53 -79.16
CA THR A 271 -77.00 -122.96 -79.39
C THR A 271 -78.17 -123.87 -78.97
N SER A 272 -78.92 -123.51 -77.92
CA SER A 272 -80.19 -124.12 -77.54
C SER A 272 -81.28 -123.93 -78.61
N PHE A 273 -81.33 -122.74 -79.22
CA PHE A 273 -82.27 -122.41 -80.30
C PHE A 273 -81.98 -123.18 -81.59
N ARG A 274 -80.70 -123.46 -81.89
CA ARG A 274 -80.30 -124.22 -83.08
C ARG A 274 -80.58 -125.73 -82.97
N GLY A 275 -80.78 -126.25 -81.76
CA GLY A 275 -81.04 -127.68 -81.50
C GLY A 275 -82.51 -128.11 -81.59
N SER A 276 -83.47 -127.18 -81.66
CA SER A 276 -84.89 -127.52 -81.47
C SER A 276 -85.86 -126.61 -82.26
N LEU A 277 -86.01 -126.77 -83.58
CA LEU A 277 -87.31 -126.94 -84.29
C LEU A 277 -87.22 -126.81 -85.84
N PRO A 278 -88.15 -127.44 -86.59
CA PRO A 278 -88.13 -127.67 -88.03
C PRO A 278 -88.84 -126.58 -88.86
N ALA A 279 -88.69 -126.71 -90.18
CA ALA A 279 -89.23 -125.85 -91.24
C ALA A 279 -90.69 -125.40 -91.02
N ASN A 280 -90.90 -124.10 -90.93
CA ASN A 280 -92.09 -123.44 -91.45
C ASN A 280 -91.87 -121.95 -91.68
N PHE A 281 -92.62 -121.48 -92.67
CA PHE A 281 -92.52 -120.23 -93.40
C PHE A 281 -92.93 -118.99 -92.59
N ASP A 282 -92.26 -117.90 -92.96
CA ASP A 282 -92.76 -116.54 -93.19
C ASP A 282 -93.47 -115.71 -92.11
N ALA A 283 -93.03 -114.45 -92.14
CA ALA A 283 -93.77 -113.21 -91.96
C ALA A 283 -93.91 -112.58 -90.56
N SER A 284 -93.52 -111.31 -90.55
CA SER A 284 -94.30 -110.17 -90.04
C SER A 284 -93.89 -109.52 -88.71
N SER A 285 -93.88 -108.18 -88.80
CA SER A 285 -94.27 -107.17 -87.79
C SER A 285 -93.34 -106.93 -86.60
N ASP A 286 -92.72 -105.75 -86.47
CA ASP A 286 -93.29 -104.43 -86.14
C ASP A 286 -93.39 -104.17 -84.63
N LEU A 287 -92.96 -102.94 -84.28
CA LEU A 287 -93.37 -102.12 -83.13
C LEU A 287 -93.06 -102.65 -81.71
N ALA A 288 -92.79 -101.85 -80.69
CA ALA A 288 -92.52 -100.43 -80.52
C ALA A 288 -92.31 -100.23 -79.01
N CYS A 289 -91.30 -99.43 -78.62
CA CYS A 289 -91.32 -98.53 -77.45
C CYS A 289 -91.63 -99.16 -76.07
N PRO A 290 -91.74 -98.40 -74.96
CA PRO A 290 -91.31 -97.02 -74.72
C PRO A 290 -90.59 -96.80 -73.36
N LEU A 291 -90.05 -95.57 -73.21
CA LEU A 291 -90.09 -94.73 -71.98
C LEU A 291 -89.37 -95.24 -70.70
N ALA A 292 -88.91 -94.41 -69.77
CA ALA A 292 -88.58 -92.99 -69.67
C ALA A 292 -88.12 -92.75 -68.21
N LEU A 293 -87.66 -91.53 -67.95
CA LEU A 293 -87.60 -90.86 -66.65
C LEU A 293 -86.50 -91.39 -65.70
N GLY A 294 -85.58 -90.59 -65.17
CA GLY A 294 -85.54 -89.15 -64.99
C GLY A 294 -85.16 -88.85 -63.53
N VAL A 295 -84.66 -87.62 -63.30
CA VAL A 295 -84.85 -86.86 -62.03
C VAL A 295 -83.92 -87.39 -60.90
N LYS A 296 -82.99 -86.64 -60.29
CA LYS A 296 -83.04 -85.26 -59.74
C LYS A 296 -81.71 -84.94 -58.96
N PRO A 297 -81.57 -83.88 -58.14
CA PRO A 297 -80.66 -82.77 -58.44
C PRO A 297 -79.72 -82.36 -57.26
N ASN A 298 -79.02 -81.22 -57.43
CA ASN A 298 -78.59 -80.18 -56.47
C ASN A 298 -77.98 -80.62 -55.11
N TYR A 299 -76.80 -80.16 -54.67
CA TYR A 299 -76.10 -78.87 -54.77
C TYR A 299 -74.59 -79.10 -54.82
#